data_AF-A0A550H7S0-F1
#
_entry.id   AF-A0A550H7S0-F1
#
_cell.length_a   1.000
_cell.length_b   1.000
_cell.length_c   1.000
_cell.angle_alpha   90.00
_cell.angle_beta   90.00
_cell.angle_gamma   90.00
#
_symmetry.space_group_name_H-M   'P 1'
#
loop_
_entity.id
_entity.type
_entity.pdbx_description
1 polymer ?
#
loop_
_entity_poly.entity_id
_entity_poly.type
_entity_poly.pdbx_seq_one_letter_code
_entity_poly.pdbx_strand_id
1 'polypeptide(L)'
;MSYNVDEDEIRRLSNRLAEEFNLTYGTLDEKVARVSDDAALAIADECCVHLEVARVAYRVMLDGVIPDHKPSCRILMQEFDRRAKQGSPVPEIDTYQREVAVKEGKWVEYLYGQLGKVLVGDLRNLVNLERTIADEIEPANEQVIAVLAQRKKMNEGCFKPLIERWINDHEGANIYLAIQTIAGGLIGYKVPDVPDAVNGARASLLIKLRRYEQFLSQEDDEEESRLLAKVLGEIQILIKEVQGPLEAVSIKTAGEILIEASPPPPESLEEQPKGGFIHSPFPSKPRMGPPLKTPLDFLERDVWLASMKAPDERASFLREKISTVTSNLIEQGTPLDRIGETIIFDLDSRFSWTRSKKTIIREELREIRDSAGEDYRAQIEAYILENLLAKIPQLRSKTNRTED
;
A
#
# COMPACT_ATOMS: atom_id res chain seq x y z
N MET A 1 -5.28 31.25 20.24
CA MET A 1 -4.32 30.38 20.95
C MET A 1 -3.17 30.07 20.00
N SER A 2 -1.94 30.46 20.32
CA SER A 2 -0.76 30.07 19.53
C SER A 2 -0.48 28.60 19.79
N TYR A 3 -0.67 27.72 18.81
CA TYR A 3 -0.05 26.40 18.83
C TYR A 3 1.45 26.60 18.62
N ASN A 4 2.16 26.97 19.68
CA ASN A 4 3.59 26.68 19.78
C ASN A 4 3.66 25.16 19.88
N VAL A 5 3.95 24.52 18.75
CA VAL A 5 4.43 23.15 18.80
C VAL A 5 5.73 23.22 19.58
N ASP A 6 5.72 22.60 20.76
CA ASP A 6 6.81 22.65 21.71
C ASP A 6 8.05 22.05 21.04
N GLU A 7 9.13 22.82 20.90
CA GLU A 7 10.37 22.34 20.26
C GLU A 7 10.89 21.09 20.97
N ASP A 8 10.63 20.95 22.28
CA ASP A 8 10.93 19.75 23.06
C ASP A 8 10.04 18.55 22.66
N GLU A 9 8.80 18.77 22.22
CA GLU A 9 7.93 17.72 21.72
C GLU A 9 8.37 17.24 20.33
N ILE A 10 8.79 18.16 19.45
CA ILE A 10 9.41 17.81 18.15
C ILE A 10 10.70 17.03 18.37
N ARG A 11 11.53 17.44 19.34
CA ARG A 11 12.78 16.76 19.68
C ARG A 11 12.54 15.37 20.27
N ARG A 12 11.50 15.22 21.11
CA ARG A 12 11.05 13.92 21.65
C ARG A 12 10.50 13.01 20.55
N LEU A 13 9.72 13.53 19.61
CA LEU A 13 9.19 12.77 18.48
C LEU A 13 10.30 12.34 17.52
N SER A 14 11.26 13.23 17.22
CA SER A 14 12.44 12.92 16.42
C SER A 14 13.31 11.85 17.08
N ASN A 15 13.55 11.96 18.40
CA ASN A 15 14.28 10.94 19.15
C ASN A 15 13.53 9.62 19.22
N ARG A 16 12.20 9.64 19.37
CA ARG A 16 11.38 8.43 19.37
C ARG A 16 11.35 7.75 18.00
N LEU A 17 11.26 8.50 16.90
CA LEU A 17 11.43 7.98 15.54
C LEU A 17 12.86 7.47 15.31
N ALA A 18 13.87 8.09 15.92
CA ALA A 18 15.25 7.62 15.90
C ALA A 18 15.44 6.30 16.65
N GLU A 19 14.84 6.17 17.83
CA GLU A 19 14.82 4.96 18.64
C GLU A 19 14.01 3.85 17.96
N GLU A 20 12.81 4.13 17.45
CA GLU A 20 11.98 3.18 16.71
C GLU A 20 12.69 2.70 15.44
N PHE A 21 13.39 3.57 14.73
CA PHE A 21 14.22 3.21 13.58
C PHE A 21 15.42 2.33 13.99
N ASN A 22 16.15 2.69 15.05
CA ASN A 22 17.32 1.93 15.51
C ASN A 22 16.94 0.56 16.10
N LEU A 23 15.83 0.47 16.84
CA LEU A 23 15.33 -0.78 17.44
C LEU A 23 14.75 -1.72 16.38
N THR A 24 14.05 -1.19 15.38
CA THR A 24 13.42 -2.03 14.33
C THR A 24 14.45 -2.50 13.29
N TYR A 25 15.40 -1.62 12.93
CA TYR A 25 16.31 -1.83 11.80
C TYR A 25 17.77 -2.09 12.20
N GLY A 26 18.11 -2.07 13.49
CA GLY A 26 19.35 -2.65 14.01
C GLY A 26 19.52 -4.13 13.63
N THR A 27 18.40 -4.81 13.34
CA THR A 27 18.37 -6.21 12.91
C THR A 27 18.80 -6.45 11.46
N LEU A 28 18.84 -5.41 10.60
CA LEU A 28 19.17 -5.60 9.18
C LEU A 28 20.60 -6.11 9.00
N ASP A 29 21.56 -5.60 9.77
CA ASP A 29 22.94 -6.06 9.69
C ASP A 29 23.09 -7.54 10.05
N GLU A 30 22.38 -8.01 11.09
CA GLU A 30 22.34 -9.42 11.48
C GLU A 30 21.64 -10.30 10.43
N LYS A 31 20.58 -9.79 9.82
CA LYS A 31 19.84 -10.49 8.76
C LYS A 31 20.67 -10.63 7.49
N VAL A 32 21.39 -9.57 7.10
CA VAL A 32 22.28 -9.52 5.94
C VAL A 32 23.46 -10.48 6.12
N ALA A 33 24.00 -10.59 7.35
CA ALA A 33 25.06 -11.56 7.68
C ALA A 33 24.66 -13.03 7.48
N ARG A 34 23.35 -13.33 7.45
CA ARG A 34 22.81 -14.69 7.28
C ARG A 34 22.42 -15.01 5.83
N VAL A 35 22.63 -14.08 4.91
CA VAL A 35 22.35 -14.30 3.47
C VAL A 35 23.38 -15.27 2.91
N SER A 36 22.92 -16.24 2.11
CA SER A 36 23.80 -17.18 1.41
C SER A 36 24.65 -16.45 0.37
N ASP A 37 25.95 -16.74 0.35
CA ASP A 37 26.89 -16.16 -0.61
C ASP A 37 26.53 -16.52 -2.05
N ASP A 38 26.07 -17.75 -2.31
CA ASP A 38 25.69 -18.19 -3.65
C ASP A 38 24.53 -17.36 -4.22
N ALA A 39 23.53 -17.05 -3.39
CA ALA A 39 22.37 -16.26 -3.80
C ALA A 39 22.75 -14.79 -4.02
N ALA A 40 23.61 -14.24 -3.16
CA ALA A 40 24.08 -12.87 -3.29
C ALA A 40 25.02 -12.67 -4.49
N LEU A 41 25.89 -13.64 -4.77
CA LEU A 41 26.78 -13.62 -5.95
C LEU A 41 25.97 -13.67 -7.24
N ALA A 42 24.94 -14.51 -7.33
CA ALA A 42 24.07 -14.55 -8.50
C ALA A 42 23.40 -13.19 -8.79
N ILE A 43 22.96 -12.48 -7.73
CA ILE A 43 22.36 -11.15 -7.85
C ILE A 43 23.41 -10.10 -8.19
N ALA A 44 24.59 -10.17 -7.58
CA ALA A 44 25.70 -9.27 -7.86
C ALA A 44 26.12 -9.33 -9.34
N ASP A 45 26.23 -10.55 -9.88
CA ASP A 45 26.55 -10.79 -11.28
C ASP A 45 25.43 -10.33 -12.21
N GLU A 46 24.17 -10.62 -11.88
CA GLU A 46 23.02 -10.21 -12.70
C GLU A 46 22.85 -8.69 -12.76
N CYS A 47 23.04 -8.00 -11.64
CA CYS A 47 22.79 -6.56 -11.51
C CYS A 47 24.06 -5.71 -11.68
N CYS A 48 25.23 -6.33 -11.84
CA CYS A 48 26.54 -5.67 -11.88
C CYS A 48 26.79 -4.76 -10.66
N VAL A 49 26.50 -5.26 -9.45
CA VAL A 49 26.68 -4.51 -8.19
C VAL A 49 27.64 -5.21 -7.24
N HIS A 50 28.13 -4.48 -6.22
CA HIS A 50 28.95 -5.07 -5.18
C HIS A 50 28.21 -6.16 -4.39
N LEU A 51 28.94 -7.18 -3.92
CA LEU A 51 28.36 -8.31 -3.18
C LEU A 51 27.55 -7.86 -1.96
N GLU A 52 28.04 -6.89 -1.21
CA GLU A 52 27.34 -6.38 -0.02
C GLU A 52 26.04 -5.66 -0.37
N VAL A 53 25.99 -4.96 -1.51
CA VAL A 53 24.76 -4.36 -2.03
C VAL A 53 23.77 -5.45 -2.44
N ALA A 54 24.24 -6.50 -3.11
CA ALA A 54 23.41 -7.65 -3.49
C ALA A 54 22.83 -8.38 -2.27
N ARG A 55 23.60 -8.56 -1.18
CA ARG A 55 23.11 -9.17 0.07
C ARG A 55 21.99 -8.34 0.70
N VAL A 56 22.14 -7.02 0.75
CA VAL A 56 21.10 -6.11 1.27
C VAL A 56 19.86 -6.14 0.37
N ALA A 57 20.03 -6.03 -0.95
CA ALA A 57 18.94 -6.09 -1.92
C ALA A 57 18.15 -7.39 -1.83
N TYR A 58 18.84 -8.52 -1.70
CA TYR A 58 18.22 -9.83 -1.48
C TYR A 58 17.41 -9.85 -0.19
N ARG A 59 17.93 -9.26 0.89
CA ARG A 59 17.21 -9.23 2.17
C ARG A 59 15.95 -8.35 2.11
N VAL A 60 16.06 -7.16 1.52
CA VAL A 60 14.93 -6.25 1.29
C VAL A 60 13.83 -6.95 0.47
N MET A 61 14.23 -7.76 -0.52
CA MET A 61 13.32 -8.56 -1.31
C MET A 61 12.63 -9.66 -0.49
N LEU A 62 13.39 -10.43 0.29
CA LEU A 62 12.83 -11.48 1.16
C LEU A 62 11.88 -10.92 2.22
N ASP A 63 12.16 -9.73 2.75
CA ASP A 63 11.30 -9.05 3.72
C ASP A 63 10.06 -8.42 3.05
N GLY A 64 9.93 -8.52 1.72
CA GLY A 64 8.75 -8.11 0.96
C GLY A 64 8.59 -6.58 0.87
N VAL A 65 9.63 -5.82 1.17
CA VAL A 65 9.64 -4.35 1.08
C VAL A 65 9.59 -3.93 -0.39
N ILE A 66 10.47 -4.49 -1.21
CA ILE A 66 10.47 -4.35 -2.67
C ILE A 66 10.48 -5.77 -3.25
N PRO A 67 9.52 -6.15 -4.10
CA PRO A 67 9.32 -7.55 -4.49
C PRO A 67 10.38 -8.12 -5.46
N ASP A 68 11.34 -7.32 -5.90
CA ASP A 68 12.39 -7.71 -6.84
C ASP A 68 13.74 -7.12 -6.38
N HIS A 69 14.82 -7.89 -6.53
CA HIS A 69 16.17 -7.46 -6.18
C HIS A 69 16.71 -6.40 -7.14
N LYS A 70 16.30 -6.38 -8.42
CA LYS A 70 16.76 -5.38 -9.41
C LYS A 70 16.48 -3.92 -9.01
N PRO A 71 15.23 -3.52 -8.72
CA PRO A 71 14.95 -2.17 -8.25
C PRO A 71 15.63 -1.86 -6.92
N SER A 72 15.77 -2.84 -6.03
CA SER A 72 16.47 -2.69 -4.75
C SER A 72 17.96 -2.37 -4.97
N CYS A 73 18.64 -3.13 -5.84
CA CYS A 73 20.03 -2.88 -6.24
C CYS A 73 20.17 -1.48 -6.85
N ARG A 74 19.27 -1.11 -7.77
CA ARG A 74 19.29 0.21 -8.42
C ARG A 74 19.18 1.34 -7.39
N ILE A 75 18.27 1.24 -6.41
CA ILE A 75 18.08 2.27 -5.38
C ILE A 75 19.32 2.35 -4.48
N LEU A 76 19.81 1.21 -3.98
CA LEU A 76 21.01 1.16 -3.13
C LEU A 76 22.23 1.77 -3.83
N MET A 77 22.41 1.50 -5.13
CA MET A 77 23.54 2.02 -5.91
C MET A 77 23.47 3.54 -6.16
N GLN A 78 22.31 4.18 -6.04
CA GLN A 78 22.20 5.64 -6.22
C GLN A 78 23.07 6.40 -5.22
N GLU A 79 23.18 5.91 -3.99
CA GLU A 79 24.02 6.54 -2.97
C GLU A 79 25.51 6.36 -3.26
N PHE A 80 25.91 5.18 -3.75
CA PHE A 80 27.28 4.92 -4.19
C PHE A 80 27.67 5.85 -5.34
N ASP A 81 26.80 5.96 -6.36
CA ASP A 81 27.00 6.84 -7.51
C ASP A 81 27.04 8.31 -7.11
N ARG A 82 26.20 8.72 -6.16
CA ARG A 82 26.18 10.11 -5.64
C ARG A 82 27.50 10.43 -4.96
N ARG A 83 27.96 9.58 -4.06
CA ARG A 83 29.24 9.76 -3.35
C ARG A 83 30.42 9.79 -4.30
N ALA A 84 30.42 8.94 -5.32
CA ALA A 84 31.42 8.95 -6.38
C ALA A 84 31.43 10.30 -7.15
N LYS A 85 30.25 10.81 -7.54
CA LYS A 85 30.13 12.12 -8.22
C LYS A 85 30.57 13.31 -7.37
N GLN A 86 30.47 13.20 -6.04
CA GLN A 86 30.91 14.23 -5.10
C GLN A 86 32.40 14.14 -4.75
N GLY A 87 33.13 13.18 -5.33
CA GLY A 87 34.58 13.02 -5.11
C GLY A 87 34.93 12.27 -3.82
N SER A 88 33.96 11.62 -3.18
CA SER A 88 34.17 10.77 -2.00
C SER A 88 33.63 9.35 -2.23
N PRO A 89 34.14 8.62 -3.24
CA PRO A 89 33.66 7.27 -3.55
C PRO A 89 33.83 6.34 -2.35
N VAL A 90 32.89 5.41 -2.19
CA VAL A 90 33.00 4.36 -1.16
C VAL A 90 34.18 3.46 -1.53
N PRO A 91 35.15 3.22 -0.62
CA PRO A 91 36.27 2.33 -0.90
C PRO A 91 35.80 0.94 -1.32
N GLU A 92 36.52 0.30 -2.25
CA GLU A 92 36.30 -1.09 -2.67
C GLU A 92 36.80 -2.09 -1.61
N ILE A 93 36.27 -1.96 -0.40
CA ILE A 93 36.58 -2.79 0.76
C ILE A 93 35.24 -3.21 1.36
N ASP A 94 35.06 -4.52 1.52
CA ASP A 94 33.78 -5.14 1.94
C ASP A 94 33.19 -4.50 3.19
N THR A 95 34.00 -4.14 4.18
CA THR A 95 33.53 -3.52 5.43
C THR A 95 32.86 -2.16 5.19
N TYR A 96 33.45 -1.31 4.33
CA TYR A 96 32.90 0.00 4.01
C TYR A 96 31.69 -0.11 3.09
N GLN A 97 31.75 -1.01 2.10
CA GLN A 97 30.62 -1.27 1.21
C GLN A 97 29.41 -1.79 1.98
N ARG A 98 29.64 -2.72 2.92
CA ARG A 98 28.60 -3.25 3.80
C ARG A 98 28.01 -2.18 4.70
N GLU A 99 28.83 -1.35 5.33
CA GLU A 99 28.33 -0.30 6.21
C GLU A 99 27.39 0.67 5.46
N VAL A 100 27.82 1.13 4.28
CA VAL A 100 27.00 2.02 3.44
C VAL A 100 25.76 1.30 2.92
N ALA A 101 25.89 0.07 2.41
CA ALA A 101 24.77 -0.70 1.89
C ALA A 101 23.73 -1.00 2.98
N VAL A 102 24.16 -1.37 4.19
CA VAL A 102 23.26 -1.60 5.33
C VAL A 102 22.59 -0.30 5.75
N LYS A 103 23.32 0.82 5.85
CA LYS A 103 22.75 2.12 6.20
C LYS A 103 21.65 2.52 5.21
N GLU A 104 21.93 2.40 3.91
CA GLU A 104 20.95 2.70 2.86
C GLU A 104 19.79 1.68 2.86
N GLY A 105 20.07 0.41 3.11
CA GLY A 105 19.06 -0.62 3.26
C GLY A 105 18.02 -0.29 4.33
N LYS A 106 18.41 0.30 5.47
CA LYS A 106 17.47 0.75 6.50
C LYS A 106 16.57 1.88 6.01
N TRP A 107 17.12 2.80 5.22
CA TRP A 107 16.33 3.85 4.56
C TRP A 107 15.33 3.25 3.59
N VAL A 108 15.74 2.29 2.77
CA VAL A 108 14.86 1.56 1.84
C VAL A 108 13.73 0.85 2.60
N GLU A 109 14.04 0.09 3.66
CA GLU A 109 13.03 -0.59 4.49
C GLU A 109 12.02 0.37 5.11
N TYR A 110 12.46 1.56 5.53
CA TYR A 110 11.58 2.57 6.09
C TYR A 110 10.73 3.24 5.01
N LEU A 111 11.35 3.81 3.98
CA LEU A 111 10.70 4.61 2.94
C LEU A 111 9.71 3.78 2.12
N TYR A 112 10.09 2.57 1.70
CA TYR A 112 9.25 1.70 0.86
C TYR A 112 8.37 0.73 1.66
N GLY A 113 8.65 0.55 2.97
CA GLY A 113 7.92 -0.42 3.81
C GLY A 113 6.97 0.20 4.84
N GLN A 114 7.46 1.15 5.64
CA GLN A 114 6.73 1.66 6.80
C GLN A 114 6.13 3.05 6.60
N LEU A 115 6.82 3.94 5.88
CA LEU A 115 6.42 5.35 5.74
C LEU A 115 4.96 5.49 5.27
N GLY A 116 4.57 4.75 4.23
CA GLY A 116 3.19 4.75 3.75
C GLY A 116 2.18 4.38 4.84
N LYS A 117 2.48 3.36 5.68
CA LYS A 117 1.61 2.93 6.77
C LYS A 117 1.47 3.99 7.86
N VAL A 118 2.55 4.72 8.16
CA VAL A 118 2.55 5.83 9.12
C VAL A 118 1.65 6.95 8.62
N LEU A 119 1.68 7.24 7.32
CA LEU A 119 0.97 8.38 6.73
C LEU A 119 -0.51 8.13 6.44
N VAL A 120 -0.95 6.88 6.25
CA VAL A 120 -2.33 6.55 5.81
C VAL A 120 -3.42 7.26 6.63
N GLY A 121 -3.29 7.30 7.97
CA GLY A 121 -4.29 7.91 8.84
C GLY A 121 -4.40 9.42 8.63
N ASP A 122 -3.27 10.13 8.67
CA ASP A 122 -3.26 11.58 8.50
C ASP A 122 -3.56 12.00 7.04
N LEU A 123 -3.12 11.23 6.04
CA LEU A 123 -3.47 11.43 4.63
C LEU A 123 -4.98 11.29 4.41
N ARG A 124 -5.63 10.31 5.04
CA ARG A 124 -7.08 10.14 4.94
C ARG A 124 -7.84 11.34 5.52
N ASN A 125 -7.40 11.83 6.68
CA ASN A 125 -7.98 13.04 7.27
C ASN A 125 -7.81 14.25 6.36
N LEU A 126 -6.61 14.44 5.79
CA LEU A 126 -6.33 15.51 4.85
C LEU A 126 -7.20 15.42 3.61
N VAL A 127 -7.27 14.25 2.96
CA VAL A 127 -8.10 14.04 1.76
C VAL A 127 -9.58 14.28 2.04
N ASN A 128 -10.07 13.88 3.21
CA ASN A 128 -11.46 14.15 3.60
C ASN A 128 -11.73 15.65 3.75
N LEU A 129 -10.84 16.39 4.41
CA LEU A 129 -10.96 17.85 4.54
C LEU A 129 -10.85 18.56 3.19
N GLU A 130 -9.90 18.14 2.34
CA GLU A 130 -9.73 18.67 0.99
C GLU A 130 -10.96 18.40 0.11
N ARG A 131 -11.62 17.25 0.28
CA ARG A 131 -12.85 16.92 -0.44
C ARG A 131 -14.01 17.82 -0.03
N THR A 132 -14.15 18.14 1.26
CA THR A 132 -15.20 19.05 1.74
C THR A 132 -15.13 20.41 1.06
N ILE A 133 -13.92 20.98 0.91
CA ILE A 133 -13.74 22.29 0.27
C ILE A 133 -13.68 22.24 -1.26
N ALA A 134 -13.45 21.07 -1.86
CA ALA A 134 -13.29 20.95 -3.30
C ALA A 134 -14.60 21.26 -4.05
N ASP A 135 -15.72 20.80 -3.49
CA ASP A 135 -17.07 20.88 -4.07
C ASP A 135 -17.78 22.21 -3.73
N GLU A 136 -17.22 23.02 -2.83
CA GLU A 136 -17.78 24.30 -2.41
C GLU A 136 -17.23 25.47 -3.24
N ILE A 137 -18.12 26.39 -3.63
CA ILE A 137 -17.78 27.61 -4.41
C ILE A 137 -17.10 28.64 -3.50
N GLU A 138 -17.61 28.77 -2.27
CA GLU A 138 -17.12 29.67 -1.22
C GLU A 138 -17.12 28.88 0.11
N PRO A 139 -16.05 28.12 0.40
CA PRO A 139 -15.93 27.39 1.66
C PRO A 139 -15.71 28.35 2.82
N ALA A 140 -16.17 27.97 4.02
CA ALA A 140 -15.93 28.72 5.23
C ALA A 140 -14.42 28.78 5.56
N ASN A 141 -13.96 29.93 6.05
CA ASN A 141 -12.54 30.15 6.35
C ASN A 141 -11.98 29.13 7.34
N GLU A 142 -12.77 28.65 8.29
CA GLU A 142 -12.38 27.61 9.24
C GLU A 142 -12.08 26.27 8.56
N GLN A 143 -12.77 25.94 7.46
CA GLN A 143 -12.50 24.71 6.71
C GLN A 143 -11.15 24.79 6.00
N VAL A 144 -10.82 25.94 5.40
CA VAL A 144 -9.52 26.18 4.76
C VAL A 144 -8.40 26.17 5.82
N ILE A 145 -8.62 26.83 6.96
CA ILE A 145 -7.69 26.82 8.09
C ILE A 145 -7.50 25.39 8.63
N ALA A 146 -8.55 24.58 8.68
CA ALA A 146 -8.46 23.18 9.13
C ALA A 146 -7.61 22.33 8.17
N VAL A 147 -7.74 22.52 6.85
CA VAL A 147 -6.87 21.87 5.86
C VAL A 147 -5.42 22.26 6.08
N LEU A 148 -5.13 23.56 6.19
CA LEU A 148 -3.78 24.07 6.42
C LEU A 148 -3.18 23.57 7.74
N ALA A 149 -3.99 23.49 8.80
CA ALA A 149 -3.57 22.95 10.09
C ALA A 149 -3.24 21.45 10.00
N GLN A 150 -4.03 20.66 9.28
CA GLN A 150 -3.75 19.23 9.08
C GLN A 150 -2.47 19.03 8.25
N ARG A 151 -2.25 19.83 7.19
CA ARG A 151 -1.00 19.80 6.42
C ARG A 151 0.20 20.15 7.29
N LYS A 152 0.09 21.23 8.07
CA LYS A 152 1.14 21.64 9.03
C LYS A 152 1.45 20.53 10.04
N LYS A 153 0.43 19.90 10.62
CA LYS A 153 0.59 18.76 11.54
C LYS A 153 1.35 17.60 10.90
N MET A 154 1.00 17.21 9.67
CA MET A 154 1.70 16.15 8.93
C MET A 154 3.16 16.52 8.63
N ASN A 155 3.38 17.77 8.23
CA ASN A 155 4.69 18.27 7.89
C ASN A 155 5.60 18.27 9.12
N GLU A 156 5.16 18.86 10.23
CA GLU A 156 5.93 18.96 11.47
C GLU A 156 6.08 17.60 12.17
N GLY A 157 5.06 16.74 12.12
CA GLY A 157 5.07 15.44 12.78
C GLY A 157 5.79 14.33 12.02
N CYS A 158 5.94 14.43 10.70
CA CYS A 158 6.53 13.37 9.88
C CYS A 158 7.59 13.87 8.90
N PHE A 159 7.23 14.74 7.95
CA PHE A 159 8.14 15.04 6.82
C PHE A 159 9.35 15.89 7.22
N LYS A 160 9.16 16.94 8.02
CA LYS A 160 10.27 17.77 8.51
C LYS A 160 11.34 16.94 9.23
N PRO A 161 11.03 16.16 10.29
CA PRO A 161 12.06 15.36 10.96
C PRO A 161 12.66 14.28 10.05
N LEU A 162 11.87 13.75 9.11
CA LEU A 162 12.36 12.77 8.13
C LEU A 162 13.41 13.37 7.19
N ILE A 163 13.13 14.54 6.60
CA ILE A 163 14.04 15.26 5.70
C ILE A 163 15.31 15.68 6.45
N GLU A 164 15.16 16.26 7.64
CA GLU A 164 16.30 16.68 8.48
C GLU A 164 17.22 15.50 8.77
N ARG A 165 16.66 14.36 9.17
CA ARG A 165 17.43 13.16 9.44
C ARG A 165 18.10 12.62 8.19
N TRP A 166 17.39 12.55 7.07
CA TRP A 166 17.94 12.04 5.81
C TRP A 166 19.12 12.90 5.36
N ILE A 167 19.00 14.23 5.39
CA ILE A 167 20.10 15.15 5.02
C ILE A 167 21.29 14.97 5.96
N ASN A 168 21.06 14.84 7.27
CA ASN A 168 22.13 14.61 8.24
C ASN A 168 22.86 13.27 8.03
N ASP A 169 22.14 12.25 7.57
CA ASP A 169 22.69 10.93 7.30
C ASP A 169 23.47 10.83 5.97
N HIS A 170 23.25 11.76 5.06
CA HIS A 170 23.82 11.79 3.71
C HIS A 170 24.69 13.03 3.50
N GLU A 171 25.96 12.93 3.87
CA GLU A 171 26.91 14.04 3.72
C GLU A 171 26.97 14.55 2.28
N GLY A 172 26.93 15.87 2.12
CA GLY A 172 26.93 16.54 0.82
C GLY A 172 25.61 16.44 0.05
N ALA A 173 24.55 15.82 0.61
CA ALA A 173 23.24 15.82 -0.02
C ALA A 173 22.54 17.18 0.13
N ASN A 174 21.70 17.52 -0.84
CA ASN A 174 20.88 18.72 -0.83
C ASN A 174 19.39 18.37 -0.64
N ILE A 175 18.58 19.39 -0.41
CA ILE A 175 17.14 19.21 -0.17
C ILE A 175 16.41 18.61 -1.38
N TYR A 176 16.86 18.92 -2.60
CA TYR A 176 16.28 18.37 -3.82
C TYR A 176 16.42 16.85 -3.89
N LEU A 177 17.61 16.32 -3.57
CA LEU A 177 17.85 14.89 -3.48
C LEU A 177 16.99 14.24 -2.38
N ALA A 178 16.86 14.90 -1.23
CA ALA A 178 15.99 14.42 -0.16
C ALA A 178 14.52 14.30 -0.63
N ILE A 179 14.02 15.32 -1.33
CA ILE A 179 12.67 15.30 -1.91
C ILE A 179 12.53 14.13 -2.89
N GLN A 180 13.47 13.95 -3.81
CA GLN A 180 13.42 12.87 -4.78
C GLN A 180 13.44 11.49 -4.11
N THR A 181 14.35 11.25 -3.18
CA THR A 181 14.47 9.95 -2.51
C THR A 181 13.22 9.63 -1.69
N ILE A 182 12.71 10.59 -0.91
CA ILE A 182 11.51 10.37 -0.09
C ILE A 182 10.27 10.22 -0.98
N ALA A 183 10.11 11.05 -2.02
CA ALA A 183 9.01 10.92 -2.99
C ALA A 183 9.05 9.56 -3.71
N GLY A 184 10.24 9.07 -4.07
CA GLY A 184 10.43 7.74 -4.63
C GLY A 184 9.94 6.63 -3.70
N GLY A 185 10.13 6.78 -2.40
CA GLY A 185 9.58 5.89 -1.37
C GLY A 185 8.05 5.94 -1.30
N LEU A 186 7.47 7.15 -1.32
CA LEU A 186 6.02 7.37 -1.21
C LEU A 186 5.25 6.84 -2.42
N ILE A 187 5.73 7.13 -3.62
CA ILE A 187 5.07 6.79 -4.88
C ILE A 187 5.40 5.34 -5.28
N GLY A 188 6.50 4.81 -4.75
CA GLY A 188 6.98 3.46 -4.99
C GLY A 188 7.93 3.35 -6.18
N TYR A 189 8.62 2.21 -6.26
CA TYR A 189 9.72 1.94 -7.19
C TYR A 189 9.31 1.75 -8.66
N LYS A 190 8.00 1.76 -8.95
CA LYS A 190 7.43 1.48 -10.29
C LYS A 190 7.27 2.73 -11.16
N VAL A 191 7.39 3.93 -10.60
CA VAL A 191 7.29 5.17 -11.37
C VAL A 191 8.67 5.50 -11.93
N PRO A 192 8.86 5.45 -13.27
CA PRO A 192 10.16 5.66 -13.89
C PRO A 192 10.70 7.08 -13.65
N ASP A 193 9.81 8.07 -13.48
CA ASP A 193 10.18 9.48 -13.41
C ASP A 193 9.69 10.14 -12.10
N VAL A 194 10.34 9.78 -10.98
CA VAL A 194 10.19 10.49 -9.70
C VAL A 194 10.34 12.02 -9.84
N PRO A 195 11.28 12.57 -10.65
CA PRO A 195 11.36 14.01 -10.86
C PRO A 195 10.08 14.63 -11.43
N ASP A 196 9.43 13.95 -12.37
CA ASP A 196 8.19 14.43 -12.98
C ASP A 196 7.02 14.37 -12.00
N ALA A 197 6.97 13.32 -11.17
CA ALA A 197 5.97 13.23 -10.12
C ALA A 197 6.13 14.33 -9.06
N VAL A 198 7.37 14.65 -8.66
CA VAL A 198 7.68 15.77 -7.75
C VAL A 198 7.28 17.10 -8.39
N ASN A 199 7.57 17.31 -9.67
CA ASN A 199 7.15 18.52 -10.38
C ASN A 199 5.63 18.62 -10.54
N GLY A 200 4.94 17.49 -10.74
CA GLY A 200 3.48 17.41 -10.76
C GLY A 200 2.87 17.76 -9.41
N ALA A 201 3.40 17.19 -8.32
CA ALA A 201 2.99 17.50 -6.95
C ALA A 201 3.22 18.98 -6.62
N ARG A 202 4.37 19.54 -7.02
CA ARG A 202 4.68 20.97 -6.89
C ARG A 202 3.66 21.85 -7.61
N ALA A 203 3.28 21.51 -8.84
CA ALA A 203 2.29 22.25 -9.61
C ALA A 203 0.88 22.15 -8.97
N SER A 204 0.49 20.96 -8.52
CA SER A 204 -0.78 20.72 -7.80
C SER A 204 -0.85 21.54 -6.51
N LEU A 205 0.21 21.51 -5.71
CA LEU A 205 0.33 22.28 -4.48
C LEU A 205 0.17 23.78 -4.75
N LEU A 206 0.85 24.30 -5.78
CA LEU A 206 0.76 25.72 -6.14
C LEU A 206 -0.68 26.13 -6.51
N ILE A 207 -1.42 25.27 -7.22
CA ILE A 207 -2.82 25.51 -7.56
C ILE A 207 -3.68 25.55 -6.29
N LYS A 208 -3.51 24.58 -5.38
CA LYS A 208 -4.24 24.51 -4.11
C LYS A 208 -3.96 25.73 -3.23
N LEU A 209 -2.70 26.11 -3.08
CA LEU A 209 -2.31 27.26 -2.25
C LEU A 209 -2.88 28.58 -2.76
N ARG A 210 -2.90 28.79 -4.08
CA ARG A 210 -3.54 29.98 -4.68
C ARG A 210 -5.05 29.99 -4.47
N ARG A 211 -5.69 28.81 -4.52
CA ARG A 211 -7.12 28.68 -4.23
C ARG A 211 -7.40 29.02 -2.75
N TYR A 212 -6.56 28.55 -1.82
CA TYR A 212 -6.67 28.90 -0.40
C TYR A 212 -6.43 30.39 -0.14
N GLU A 213 -5.43 30.98 -0.80
CA GLU A 213 -5.20 32.43 -0.75
C GLU A 213 -6.42 33.21 -1.23
N GLN A 214 -7.05 32.79 -2.33
CA GLN A 214 -8.25 33.44 -2.86
C GLN A 214 -9.42 33.37 -1.86
N PHE A 215 -9.70 32.19 -1.29
CA PHE A 215 -10.78 32.02 -0.32
C PHE A 215 -10.59 32.90 0.92
N LEU A 216 -9.38 32.89 1.48
CA LEU A 216 -9.08 33.65 2.70
C LEU A 216 -8.98 35.16 2.47
N SER A 217 -8.91 35.63 1.20
CA SER A 217 -8.80 37.05 0.86
C SER A 217 -10.15 37.74 0.60
N GLN A 218 -11.28 37.00 0.67
CA GLN A 218 -12.61 37.51 0.31
C GLN A 218 -13.40 38.11 1.49
N GLU A 219 -12.88 38.11 2.72
CA GLU A 219 -13.59 38.61 3.91
C GLU A 219 -13.17 40.03 4.34
N ASP A 220 -14.18 40.84 4.67
CA ASP A 220 -14.09 42.24 5.11
C ASP A 220 -14.19 42.41 6.65
N ASP A 221 -14.15 41.34 7.46
CA ASP A 221 -14.40 41.42 8.90
C ASP A 221 -13.15 41.80 9.73
N GLU A 222 -13.25 42.89 10.53
CA GLU A 222 -12.09 43.56 11.15
C GLU A 222 -11.43 42.78 12.30
N GLU A 223 -12.16 41.91 13.02
CA GLU A 223 -11.63 41.15 14.18
C GLU A 223 -10.92 39.84 13.80
N GLU A 224 -11.43 39.10 12.80
CA GLU A 224 -10.77 37.89 12.27
C GLU A 224 -9.52 38.20 11.43
N SER A 225 -9.42 39.46 10.99
CA SER A 225 -8.37 40.01 10.14
C SER A 225 -6.94 39.69 10.59
N ARG A 226 -6.63 39.64 11.89
CA ARG A 226 -5.25 39.39 12.36
C ARG A 226 -4.80 37.94 12.20
N LEU A 227 -5.69 36.98 12.49
CA LEU A 227 -5.37 35.56 12.34
C LEU A 227 -5.32 35.19 10.86
N LEU A 228 -6.28 35.68 10.08
CA LEU A 228 -6.33 35.50 8.63
C LEU A 228 -5.10 36.12 7.95
N ALA A 229 -4.70 37.34 8.32
CA ALA A 229 -3.49 37.98 7.79
C ALA A 229 -2.22 37.17 8.05
N LYS A 230 -2.11 36.53 9.22
CA LYS A 230 -0.97 35.64 9.52
C LYS A 230 -0.98 34.41 8.62
N VAL A 231 -2.13 33.74 8.50
CA VAL A 231 -2.27 32.53 7.67
C VAL A 231 -2.01 32.86 6.19
N LEU A 232 -2.58 33.95 5.68
CA LEU A 232 -2.31 34.46 4.33
C LEU A 232 -0.82 34.73 4.11
N GLY A 233 -0.15 35.38 5.07
CA GLY A 233 1.29 35.60 5.00
C GLY A 233 2.09 34.29 4.92
N GLU A 234 1.70 33.27 5.67
CA GLU A 234 2.33 31.94 5.60
C GLU A 234 2.11 31.28 4.23
N ILE A 235 0.90 31.39 3.66
CA ILE A 235 0.58 30.87 2.32
C ILE A 235 1.40 31.59 1.24
N GLN A 236 1.52 32.91 1.31
CA GLN A 236 2.28 33.70 0.33
C GLN A 236 3.77 33.37 0.33
N ILE A 237 4.35 33.16 1.53
CA ILE A 237 5.72 32.67 1.66
C ILE A 237 5.85 31.29 1.01
N LEU A 238 4.93 30.38 1.31
CA LEU A 238 4.94 29.03 0.75
C LEU A 238 4.79 29.03 -0.77
N ILE A 239 3.88 29.84 -1.33
CA ILE A 239 3.71 30.03 -2.78
C ILE A 239 5.04 30.48 -3.40
N LYS A 240 5.69 31.50 -2.82
CA LYS A 240 6.95 32.03 -3.33
C LYS A 240 8.06 30.98 -3.30
N GLU A 241 8.17 30.21 -2.22
CA GLU A 241 9.16 29.14 -2.12
C GLU A 241 8.88 28.00 -3.10
N VAL A 242 7.62 27.54 -3.22
CA VAL A 242 7.20 26.52 -4.18
C VAL A 242 7.44 26.96 -5.62
N GLN A 243 7.41 28.27 -5.92
CA GLN A 243 7.76 28.80 -7.25
C GLN A 243 9.27 28.87 -7.51
N GLY A 244 10.11 28.86 -6.47
CA GLY A 244 11.56 28.90 -6.59
C GLY A 244 12.20 27.60 -7.10
N PRO A 245 13.53 27.56 -7.23
CA PRO A 245 14.26 26.32 -7.54
C PRO A 245 14.14 25.33 -6.37
N LEU A 246 13.96 24.03 -6.68
CA LEU A 246 13.75 22.98 -5.67
C LEU A 246 14.97 22.77 -4.77
N GLU A 247 16.15 23.17 -5.21
CA GLU A 247 17.40 23.12 -4.46
C GLU A 247 17.45 24.16 -3.33
N ALA A 248 16.62 25.21 -3.40
CA ALA A 248 16.63 26.34 -2.46
C ALA A 248 15.35 26.46 -1.62
N VAL A 249 14.44 25.48 -1.71
CA VAL A 249 13.23 25.48 -0.87
C VAL A 249 13.60 25.23 0.59
N SER A 250 12.79 25.74 1.53
CA SER A 250 12.95 25.38 2.93
C SER A 250 12.54 23.92 3.19
N ILE A 251 13.00 23.34 4.30
CA ILE A 251 12.57 22.00 4.75
C ILE A 251 11.05 21.94 4.94
N LYS A 252 10.45 23.03 5.45
CA LYS A 252 8.99 23.15 5.58
C LYS A 252 8.32 23.01 4.22
N THR A 253 8.79 23.73 3.21
CA THR A 253 8.22 23.68 1.86
C THR A 253 8.46 22.33 1.17
N ALA A 254 9.63 21.71 1.38
CA ALA A 254 9.89 20.36 0.91
C ALA A 254 8.89 19.35 1.49
N GLY A 255 8.55 19.47 2.77
CA GLY A 255 7.51 18.64 3.39
C GLY A 255 6.12 18.84 2.78
N GLU A 256 5.72 20.07 2.46
CA GLU A 256 4.44 20.33 1.78
C GLU A 256 4.37 19.71 0.38
N ILE A 257 5.49 19.73 -0.36
CA ILE A 257 5.61 19.08 -1.66
C ILE A 257 5.49 17.56 -1.50
N LEU A 258 6.10 16.97 -0.47
CA LEU A 258 6.02 15.53 -0.20
C LEU A 258 4.62 15.08 0.27
N ILE A 259 3.91 15.91 1.03
CA ILE A 259 2.49 15.68 1.35
C ILE A 259 1.69 15.58 0.06
N GLU A 260 1.91 16.52 -0.88
CA GLU A 260 1.19 16.51 -2.16
C GLU A 260 1.62 15.37 -3.09
N ALA A 261 2.87 14.92 -3.00
CA ALA A 261 3.38 13.77 -3.76
C ALA A 261 2.90 12.43 -3.20
N SER A 262 2.34 12.40 -1.99
CA SER A 262 1.88 11.18 -1.35
C SER A 262 0.66 10.63 -2.10
N PRO A 263 0.64 9.34 -2.46
CA PRO A 263 -0.53 8.76 -3.12
C PRO A 263 -1.74 8.84 -2.20
N PRO A 264 -2.95 9.04 -2.75
CA PRO A 264 -4.16 9.04 -1.93
C PRO A 264 -4.27 7.68 -1.21
N PRO A 265 -4.73 7.69 0.05
CA PRO A 265 -4.92 6.44 0.76
C PRO A 265 -5.93 5.59 -0.02
N PRO A 266 -5.74 4.25 -0.08
CA PRO A 266 -6.70 3.38 -0.74
C PRO A 266 -8.09 3.62 -0.14
N GLU A 267 -9.09 3.76 -1.02
CA GLU A 267 -10.49 3.81 -0.59
C GLU A 267 -10.75 2.59 0.28
N SER A 268 -11.14 2.83 1.54
CA SER A 268 -11.45 1.72 2.43
C SER A 268 -12.67 0.99 1.86
N LEU A 269 -12.50 -0.27 1.48
CA LEU A 269 -13.56 -1.25 1.72
C LEU A 269 -13.83 -1.17 3.23
N GLU A 270 -15.03 -0.73 3.60
CA GLU A 270 -15.48 -0.45 4.97
C GLU A 270 -14.72 -1.26 6.03
N GLU A 271 -14.08 -0.57 6.98
CA GLU A 271 -13.40 -1.19 8.10
C GLU A 271 -14.39 -2.04 8.90
N GLN A 272 -14.36 -3.37 8.72
CA GLN A 272 -14.97 -4.27 9.70
C GLN A 272 -14.25 -4.09 11.05
N PRO A 273 -14.98 -4.11 12.17
CA PRO A 273 -14.43 -3.78 13.48
C PRO A 273 -13.30 -4.74 13.85
N LYS A 274 -12.25 -4.16 14.44
CA LYS A 274 -11.04 -4.83 14.91
C LYS A 274 -11.37 -5.97 15.88
N GLY A 275 -11.39 -7.20 15.37
CA GLY A 275 -11.24 -8.43 16.14
C GLY A 275 -9.90 -9.06 15.80
N GLY A 276 -8.96 -9.05 16.76
CA GLY A 276 -7.61 -9.55 16.55
C GLY A 276 -7.57 -11.05 16.30
N PHE A 277 -6.98 -11.44 15.18
CA PHE A 277 -6.32 -12.74 15.02
C PHE A 277 -5.00 -12.52 14.26
N ILE A 278 -3.90 -12.84 14.95
CA ILE A 278 -2.56 -12.90 14.36
C ILE A 278 -2.57 -14.07 13.37
N HIS A 279 -2.43 -13.79 12.08
CA HIS A 279 -2.19 -14.81 11.07
C HIS A 279 -0.70 -14.80 10.67
N SER A 280 -0.09 -15.99 10.79
CA SER A 280 1.22 -16.41 10.30
C SER A 280 1.48 -16.02 8.82
N PRO A 281 2.76 -15.95 8.37
CA PRO A 281 3.15 -15.26 7.15
C PRO A 281 2.56 -15.93 5.90
N PHE A 282 1.96 -15.12 5.04
CA PHE A 282 1.35 -15.53 3.78
C PHE A 282 2.40 -15.65 2.67
N PRO A 283 2.45 -16.76 1.91
CA PRO A 283 3.24 -16.82 0.69
C PRO A 283 2.55 -16.07 -0.46
N SER A 284 3.40 -15.47 -1.30
CA SER A 284 3.14 -14.55 -2.40
C SER A 284 2.50 -15.21 -3.64
N LYS A 285 1.21 -14.96 -3.89
CA LYS A 285 0.56 -14.97 -5.22
C LYS A 285 -0.52 -13.87 -5.30
N PRO A 286 -0.82 -13.31 -6.49
CA PRO A 286 -1.64 -12.12 -6.62
C PRO A 286 -3.10 -12.38 -6.19
N ARG A 287 -3.57 -11.62 -5.19
CA ARG A 287 -4.94 -11.63 -4.66
C ARG A 287 -5.89 -10.69 -5.42
N MET A 288 -5.97 -10.82 -6.74
CA MET A 288 -7.13 -10.30 -7.44
C MET A 288 -7.90 -11.53 -7.91
N GLY A 289 -8.84 -11.99 -7.08
CA GLY A 289 -9.89 -12.87 -7.58
C GLY A 289 -10.61 -12.19 -8.76
N PRO A 290 -11.35 -12.95 -9.58
CA PRO A 290 -12.11 -12.36 -10.68
C PRO A 290 -13.00 -11.23 -10.16
N PRO A 291 -13.28 -10.19 -10.97
CA PRO A 291 -14.15 -9.08 -10.56
C PRO A 291 -15.49 -9.65 -10.07
N LEU A 292 -15.83 -9.38 -8.80
CA LEU A 292 -16.99 -9.93 -8.13
C LEU A 292 -18.27 -9.19 -8.57
N LYS A 293 -18.85 -9.60 -9.70
CA LYS A 293 -20.04 -8.95 -10.30
C LYS A 293 -21.31 -9.79 -10.18
N THR A 294 -21.16 -11.11 -10.06
CA THR A 294 -22.25 -12.10 -10.03
C THR A 294 -22.14 -12.97 -8.78
N PRO A 295 -23.26 -13.53 -8.26
CA PRO A 295 -23.23 -14.44 -7.11
C PRO A 295 -22.24 -15.61 -7.27
N LEU A 296 -22.02 -16.07 -8.51
CA LEU A 296 -21.09 -17.15 -8.82
C LEU A 296 -19.62 -16.73 -8.73
N ASP A 297 -19.28 -15.45 -8.95
CA ASP A 297 -17.92 -14.93 -8.76
C ASP A 297 -17.53 -14.98 -7.26
N PHE A 298 -18.48 -14.70 -6.37
CA PHE A 298 -18.29 -14.85 -4.93
C PHE A 298 -18.10 -16.32 -4.55
N LEU A 299 -18.90 -17.22 -5.11
CA LEU A 299 -18.77 -18.65 -4.85
C LEU A 299 -17.45 -19.21 -5.38
N GLU A 300 -16.97 -18.76 -6.54
CA GLU A 300 -15.66 -19.13 -7.09
C GLU A 300 -14.53 -18.75 -6.12
N ARG A 301 -14.51 -17.50 -5.66
CA ARG A 301 -13.54 -17.05 -4.65
C ARG A 301 -13.63 -17.90 -3.37
N ASP A 302 -14.83 -18.16 -2.89
CA ASP A 302 -15.04 -18.87 -1.64
C ASP A 302 -14.66 -20.36 -1.74
N VAL A 303 -14.88 -21.00 -2.90
CA VAL A 303 -14.37 -22.36 -3.21
C VAL A 303 -12.85 -22.39 -3.22
N TRP A 304 -12.21 -21.38 -3.81
CA TRP A 304 -10.75 -21.25 -3.79
C TRP A 304 -10.21 -21.08 -2.36
N LEU A 305 -10.84 -20.22 -1.54
CA LEU A 305 -10.49 -20.03 -0.13
C LEU A 305 -10.71 -21.31 0.69
N ALA A 306 -11.81 -22.03 0.46
CA ALA A 306 -12.09 -23.31 1.10
C ALA A 306 -11.01 -24.35 0.77
N SER A 307 -10.45 -24.32 -0.44
CA SER A 307 -9.35 -25.22 -0.82
C SER A 307 -8.10 -25.03 0.03
N MET A 308 -7.93 -23.88 0.69
CA MET A 308 -6.80 -23.57 1.57
C MET A 308 -7.04 -23.95 3.03
N LYS A 309 -8.29 -24.26 3.42
CA LYS A 309 -8.66 -24.62 4.79
C LYS A 309 -8.40 -26.10 5.09
N ALA A 310 -8.37 -26.44 6.39
CA ALA A 310 -8.32 -27.82 6.87
C ALA A 310 -9.60 -28.59 6.45
N PRO A 311 -9.52 -29.90 6.16
CA PRO A 311 -10.64 -30.67 5.58
C PRO A 311 -11.97 -30.58 6.36
N ASP A 312 -11.88 -30.54 7.69
CA ASP A 312 -12.98 -30.42 8.65
C ASP A 312 -13.66 -29.05 8.62
N GLU A 313 -12.93 -27.98 8.29
CA GLU A 313 -13.46 -26.61 8.18
C GLU A 313 -14.07 -26.30 6.80
N ARG A 314 -13.77 -27.09 5.76
CA ARG A 314 -14.23 -26.79 4.39
C ARG A 314 -15.73 -26.90 4.24
N ALA A 315 -16.31 -27.96 4.82
CA ALA A 315 -17.73 -28.25 4.67
C ALA A 315 -18.60 -27.23 5.40
N SER A 316 -18.21 -26.81 6.60
CA SER A 316 -18.93 -25.78 7.36
C SER A 316 -18.83 -24.42 6.68
N PHE A 317 -17.64 -24.04 6.19
CA PHE A 317 -17.41 -22.78 5.49
C PHE A 317 -18.21 -22.70 4.18
N LEU A 318 -18.17 -23.73 3.34
CA LEU A 318 -18.86 -23.72 2.04
C LEU A 318 -20.38 -23.79 2.18
N ARG A 319 -20.91 -24.46 3.20
CA ARG A 319 -22.36 -24.57 3.41
C ARG A 319 -23.04 -23.22 3.53
N GLU A 320 -22.47 -22.31 4.33
CA GLU A 320 -22.99 -20.95 4.52
C GLU A 320 -22.96 -20.15 3.19
N LYS A 321 -21.87 -20.27 2.43
CA LYS A 321 -21.67 -19.54 1.18
C LYS A 321 -22.55 -20.05 0.05
N ILE A 322 -22.70 -21.37 -0.08
CA ILE A 322 -23.64 -21.99 -1.03
C ILE A 322 -25.06 -21.51 -0.75
N SER A 323 -25.49 -21.51 0.52
CA SER A 323 -26.84 -21.07 0.88
C SER A 323 -27.09 -19.59 0.52
N THR A 324 -26.09 -18.73 0.77
CA THR A 324 -26.13 -17.30 0.42
C THR A 324 -26.24 -17.10 -1.10
N VAL A 325 -25.44 -17.84 -1.88
CA VAL A 325 -25.42 -17.74 -3.35
C VAL A 325 -26.71 -18.29 -3.95
N THR A 326 -27.24 -19.39 -3.41
CA THR A 326 -28.54 -19.94 -3.80
C THR A 326 -29.67 -18.95 -3.55
N SER A 327 -29.72 -18.28 -2.39
CA SER A 327 -30.71 -17.20 -2.15
C SER A 327 -30.63 -16.10 -3.21
N ASN A 328 -29.43 -15.60 -3.47
CA ASN A 328 -29.22 -14.50 -4.42
C ASN A 328 -29.60 -14.90 -5.86
N LEU A 329 -29.35 -16.14 -6.27
CA LEU A 329 -29.74 -16.63 -7.59
C LEU A 329 -31.26 -16.75 -7.73
N ILE A 330 -31.98 -17.14 -6.67
CA ILE A 330 -33.44 -17.16 -6.64
C ILE A 330 -34.00 -15.74 -6.77
N GLU A 331 -33.45 -14.79 -6.00
CA GLU A 331 -33.85 -13.38 -6.05
C GLU A 331 -33.61 -12.76 -7.44
N GLN A 332 -32.58 -13.21 -8.16
CA GLN A 332 -32.30 -12.83 -9.55
C GLN A 332 -33.18 -13.54 -10.59
N GLY A 333 -34.12 -14.39 -10.16
CA GLY A 333 -35.08 -15.08 -11.02
C GLY A 333 -34.62 -16.43 -11.56
N THR A 334 -33.56 -17.03 -11.00
CA THR A 334 -33.14 -18.39 -11.37
C THR A 334 -34.08 -19.42 -10.74
N PRO A 335 -34.72 -20.30 -11.52
CA PRO A 335 -35.57 -21.36 -10.99
C PRO A 335 -34.81 -22.31 -10.08
N LEU A 336 -35.40 -22.69 -8.93
CA LEU A 336 -34.76 -23.55 -7.92
C LEU A 336 -34.27 -24.89 -8.50
N ASP A 337 -35.01 -25.46 -9.45
CA ASP A 337 -34.66 -26.69 -10.18
C ASP A 337 -33.45 -26.55 -11.12
N ARG A 338 -32.99 -25.33 -11.37
CA ARG A 338 -31.82 -25.03 -12.22
C ARG A 338 -30.60 -24.59 -11.44
N ILE A 339 -30.71 -24.28 -10.15
CA ILE A 339 -29.60 -23.68 -9.39
C ILE A 339 -28.42 -24.64 -9.26
N GLY A 340 -28.66 -25.90 -8.90
CA GLY A 340 -27.60 -26.92 -8.81
C GLY A 340 -26.88 -27.13 -10.13
N GLU A 341 -27.64 -27.18 -11.24
CA GLU A 341 -27.10 -27.26 -12.60
C GLU A 341 -26.22 -26.03 -12.89
N THR A 342 -26.78 -24.82 -12.73
CA THR A 342 -26.09 -23.56 -13.03
C THR A 342 -24.79 -23.42 -12.25
N ILE A 343 -24.80 -23.63 -10.93
CA ILE A 343 -23.61 -23.49 -10.08
C ILE A 343 -22.52 -24.48 -10.48
N ILE A 344 -22.86 -25.77 -10.63
CA ILE A 344 -21.85 -26.80 -10.90
C ILE A 344 -21.23 -26.61 -12.29
N PHE A 345 -22.04 -26.29 -13.31
CA PHE A 345 -21.52 -26.09 -14.67
C PHE A 345 -20.66 -24.85 -14.81
N ASP A 346 -21.05 -23.76 -14.16
CA ASP A 346 -20.30 -22.52 -14.23
C ASP A 346 -18.93 -22.66 -13.53
N LEU A 347 -18.91 -23.29 -12.35
CA LEU A 347 -17.66 -23.56 -11.62
C LEU A 347 -16.77 -24.60 -12.33
N ASP A 348 -17.35 -25.63 -12.95
CA ASP A 348 -16.59 -26.57 -13.80
C ASP A 348 -15.87 -25.86 -14.93
N SER A 349 -16.53 -24.88 -15.56
CA SER A 349 -15.96 -24.06 -16.62
C SER A 349 -14.84 -23.16 -16.09
N ARG A 350 -15.10 -22.43 -15.00
CA ARG A 350 -14.16 -21.46 -14.40
C ARG A 350 -12.88 -22.11 -13.88
N PHE A 351 -12.98 -23.22 -13.14
CA PHE A 351 -11.82 -23.94 -12.61
C PHE A 351 -11.18 -24.92 -13.59
N SER A 352 -11.78 -25.06 -14.78
CA SER A 352 -11.39 -26.08 -15.76
C SER A 352 -11.31 -27.48 -15.11
N TRP A 353 -12.31 -27.81 -14.30
CA TRP A 353 -12.45 -29.14 -13.68
C TRP A 353 -12.90 -30.18 -14.71
N THR A 354 -12.82 -31.46 -14.35
CA THR A 354 -13.46 -32.50 -15.16
C THR A 354 -14.96 -32.20 -15.24
N ARG A 355 -15.42 -31.80 -16.43
CA ARG A 355 -16.81 -31.38 -16.66
C ARG A 355 -17.76 -32.51 -16.27
N SER A 356 -18.65 -32.21 -15.34
CA SER A 356 -19.77 -33.09 -15.04
C SER A 356 -20.62 -33.33 -16.28
N LYS A 357 -21.17 -34.54 -16.42
CA LYS A 357 -22.09 -34.83 -17.52
C LYS A 357 -23.45 -34.19 -17.22
N LYS A 358 -23.89 -33.29 -18.09
CA LYS A 358 -25.18 -32.56 -17.98
C LYS A 358 -26.39 -33.46 -17.82
N THR A 359 -26.36 -34.64 -18.44
CA THR A 359 -27.40 -35.65 -18.30
C THR A 359 -27.42 -36.29 -16.90
N ILE A 360 -26.25 -36.49 -16.28
CA ILE A 360 -26.14 -37.10 -14.93
C ILE A 360 -26.61 -36.11 -13.87
N ILE A 361 -26.11 -34.87 -13.87
CA ILE A 361 -26.53 -33.84 -12.90
C ILE A 361 -28.05 -33.61 -12.95
N ARG A 362 -28.63 -33.59 -14.16
CA ARG A 362 -30.07 -33.38 -14.30
C ARG A 362 -30.90 -34.54 -13.78
N GLU A 363 -30.42 -35.77 -13.92
CA GLU A 363 -31.11 -36.94 -13.39
C GLU A 363 -31.01 -36.97 -11.86
N GLU A 364 -29.83 -36.72 -11.30
CA GLU A 364 -29.61 -36.63 -9.85
C GLU A 364 -30.45 -35.50 -9.20
N LEU A 365 -30.50 -34.31 -9.81
CA LEU A 365 -31.35 -33.22 -9.34
C LEU A 365 -32.85 -33.54 -9.49
N ARG A 366 -33.24 -34.32 -10.50
CA ARG A 366 -34.62 -34.78 -10.67
C ARG A 366 -35.00 -35.79 -9.58
N GLU A 367 -34.12 -36.73 -9.26
CA GLU A 367 -34.31 -37.67 -8.15
C GLU A 367 -34.42 -36.95 -6.81
N ILE A 368 -33.58 -35.93 -6.57
CA ILE A 368 -33.68 -35.05 -5.39
C ILE A 368 -35.05 -34.36 -5.37
N ARG A 369 -35.50 -33.79 -6.48
CA ARG A 369 -36.81 -33.12 -6.55
C ARG A 369 -37.96 -34.06 -6.22
N ASP A 370 -37.93 -35.27 -6.79
CA ASP A 370 -39.00 -36.24 -6.67
C ASP A 370 -39.02 -36.89 -5.25
N SER A 371 -37.95 -36.72 -4.45
CA SER A 371 -37.81 -37.26 -3.09
C SER A 371 -37.86 -36.21 -1.96
N ALA A 372 -37.63 -34.93 -2.24
CA ALA A 372 -37.31 -33.95 -1.19
C ALA A 372 -38.48 -33.17 -0.56
N GLY A 373 -39.67 -33.15 -1.15
CA GLY A 373 -40.82 -32.43 -0.59
C GLY A 373 -40.51 -30.95 -0.27
N GLU A 374 -40.74 -30.53 0.98
CA GLU A 374 -40.46 -29.16 1.45
C GLU A 374 -38.95 -28.87 1.66
N ASP A 375 -38.12 -29.90 1.80
CA ASP A 375 -36.66 -29.77 2.02
C ASP A 375 -35.85 -29.68 0.72
N TYR A 376 -36.53 -29.52 -0.42
CA TYR A 376 -35.91 -29.55 -1.75
C TYR A 376 -34.72 -28.60 -1.90
N ARG A 377 -34.83 -27.39 -1.35
CA ARG A 377 -33.74 -26.42 -1.36
C ARG A 377 -32.51 -26.91 -0.58
N ALA A 378 -32.70 -27.42 0.63
CA ALA A 378 -31.61 -27.89 1.48
C ALA A 378 -30.88 -29.09 0.84
N GLN A 379 -31.63 -29.97 0.16
CA GLN A 379 -31.05 -31.11 -0.53
C GLN A 379 -30.25 -30.70 -1.78
N ILE A 380 -30.69 -29.67 -2.52
CA ILE A 380 -29.91 -29.09 -3.62
C ILE A 380 -28.60 -28.48 -3.08
N GLU A 381 -28.67 -27.72 -1.98
CA GLU A 381 -27.48 -27.09 -1.38
C GLU A 381 -26.47 -28.15 -0.88
N ALA A 382 -26.97 -29.24 -0.29
CA ALA A 382 -26.14 -30.38 0.12
C ALA A 382 -25.48 -31.08 -1.08
N TYR A 383 -26.24 -31.30 -2.15
CA TYR A 383 -25.73 -31.89 -3.39
C TYR A 383 -24.64 -31.03 -4.05
N ILE A 384 -24.82 -29.70 -4.08
CA ILE A 384 -23.79 -28.77 -4.56
C ILE A 384 -22.53 -28.88 -3.69
N LEU A 385 -22.70 -28.87 -2.36
CA LEU A 385 -21.59 -28.96 -1.42
C LEU A 385 -20.76 -30.22 -1.63
N GLU A 386 -21.40 -31.38 -1.76
CA GLU A 386 -20.74 -32.66 -2.02
C GLU A 386 -19.97 -32.63 -3.35
N ASN A 387 -20.58 -32.09 -4.41
CA ASN A 387 -19.93 -31.97 -5.71
C ASN A 387 -18.67 -31.10 -5.66
N LEU A 388 -18.73 -29.97 -4.96
CA LEU A 388 -17.60 -29.06 -4.80
C LEU A 388 -16.48 -29.67 -3.96
N LEU A 389 -16.81 -30.31 -2.84
CA LEU A 389 -15.83 -30.97 -1.97
C LEU A 389 -15.07 -32.08 -2.71
N ALA A 390 -15.77 -32.86 -3.55
CA ALA A 390 -15.16 -33.90 -4.38
C ALA A 390 -14.17 -33.35 -5.43
N LYS A 391 -14.38 -32.10 -5.89
CA LYS A 391 -13.56 -31.47 -6.95
C LYS A 391 -12.44 -30.58 -6.44
N ILE A 392 -12.51 -30.08 -5.20
CA ILE A 392 -11.44 -29.27 -4.57
C ILE A 392 -10.04 -29.90 -4.68
N PRO A 393 -9.83 -31.22 -4.51
CA PRO A 393 -8.50 -31.83 -4.70
C PRO A 393 -7.89 -31.57 -6.09
N GLN A 394 -8.72 -31.39 -7.14
CA GLN A 394 -8.26 -31.09 -8.51
C GLN A 394 -7.68 -29.67 -8.65
N LEU A 395 -7.98 -28.76 -7.71
CA LEU A 395 -7.37 -27.42 -7.68
C LEU A 395 -5.89 -27.49 -7.26
N ARG A 396 -5.56 -28.42 -6.35
CA ARG A 396 -4.22 -28.59 -5.80
C ARG A 396 -3.27 -29.33 -6.75
N SER A 397 -3.78 -30.25 -7.57
CA SER A 397 -2.96 -31.01 -8.53
C SER A 397 -2.45 -30.17 -9.70
N LYS A 398 -3.12 -29.06 -10.04
CA LYS A 398 -2.64 -28.09 -11.02
C LYS A 398 -1.56 -27.15 -10.47
N THR A 399 -1.52 -26.94 -9.15
CA THR A 399 -0.54 -26.05 -8.52
C THR A 399 0.86 -26.67 -8.47
N ASN A 400 0.97 -28.01 -8.45
CA ASN A 400 2.25 -28.74 -8.42
C ASN A 400 2.82 -29.08 -9.81
N ARG A 401 2.19 -28.65 -10.91
CA ARG A 401 2.65 -28.92 -12.30
C ARG A 401 3.25 -27.71 -13.01
N THR A 402 3.41 -26.59 -12.31
CA THR A 402 4.01 -25.35 -12.86
C THR A 402 5.40 -25.08 -12.31
N GLU A 403 6.02 -26.06 -11.66
CA GLU A 403 7.39 -26.00 -11.11
C GLU A 403 8.32 -27.11 -11.64
N ASP A 404 7.98 -27.74 -12.78
CA ASP A 404 8.90 -28.60 -13.55
C ASP A 404 9.21 -27.99 -14.93
#